data_AF-A0A1B9EUW8-F1
#
_entry.id   AF-A0A1B9EUW8-F1
#
_cell.length_a   1.000
_cell.length_b   1.000
_cell.length_c   1.000
_cell.angle_alpha   90.00
_cell.angle_beta   90.00
_cell.angle_gamma   90.00
#
_symmetry.space_group_name_H-M   'P 1'
#
loop_
_entity.id
_entity.type
_entity.pdbx_description
1 polymer ?
#
loop_
_entity_poly.entity_id
_entity_poly.type
_entity_poly.pdbx_seq_one_letter_code
_entity_poly.pdbx_strand_id
1 'polypeptide(L)'
;MAEVAQGCSDRGLPEFTEHSMKNLESGRKTSVTVADFVVLADVLGVPPVALLFPLGASATVEVLPGREVPTWEAVAWFTGELPMEEPAPEGSARDALDAFRVHGDLVTAALSSYALARERRRAASTTLDRARRATLLERADGYEEHAFEDAQELRTYRERMRQRGLTPPPLPDELAFVGLPDAPSDTEENE
;
A
#
# COMPACT_ATOMS: atom_id res chain seq x y z
N MET A 1 -7.82 -30.04 -7.92
CA MET A 1 -9.12 -30.07 -7.22
C MET A 1 -9.00 -30.58 -5.80
N ALA A 2 -8.55 -31.81 -5.57
CA ALA A 2 -8.35 -32.33 -4.20
C ALA A 2 -7.49 -31.41 -3.31
N GLU A 3 -6.37 -30.92 -3.83
CA GLU A 3 -5.46 -30.01 -3.10
C GLU A 3 -6.12 -28.66 -2.76
N VAL A 4 -6.92 -28.10 -3.68
CA VAL A 4 -7.64 -26.84 -3.44
C VAL A 4 -8.75 -27.04 -2.40
N ALA A 5 -9.49 -28.15 -2.48
CA ALA A 5 -10.53 -28.49 -1.51
C ALA A 5 -9.93 -28.64 -0.10
N GLN A 6 -8.80 -29.33 -0.01
CA GLN A 6 -8.07 -29.50 1.25
C GLN A 6 -7.57 -28.15 1.77
N GLY A 7 -6.98 -27.31 0.90
CA GLY A 7 -6.53 -25.97 1.27
C GLY A 7 -7.64 -25.05 1.79
N CYS A 8 -8.85 -25.16 1.23
CA CYS A 8 -10.04 -24.45 1.73
C CYS A 8 -10.49 -25.00 3.10
N SER A 9 -10.49 -26.33 3.26
CA SER A 9 -10.82 -26.98 4.53
C SER A 9 -9.86 -26.56 5.64
N ASP A 10 -8.55 -26.50 5.36
CA ASP A 10 -7.52 -26.10 6.32
C ASP A 10 -7.69 -24.63 6.79
N ARG A 11 -8.38 -23.81 6.00
CA ARG A 11 -8.73 -22.41 6.30
C ARG A 11 -10.12 -22.24 6.92
N GLY A 12 -10.78 -23.35 7.26
CA GLY A 12 -12.07 -23.35 7.93
C GLY A 12 -13.29 -23.32 7.01
N LEU A 13 -13.14 -23.68 5.72
CA LEU A 13 -14.26 -23.87 4.78
C LEU A 13 -14.40 -25.35 4.35
N PRO A 14 -14.76 -26.28 5.26
CA PRO A 14 -14.89 -27.70 4.95
C PRO A 14 -16.01 -28.03 3.94
N GLU A 15 -17.00 -27.15 3.79
CA GLU A 15 -18.10 -27.26 2.82
C GLU A 15 -17.65 -27.04 1.37
N PHE A 16 -16.46 -26.47 1.17
CA PHE A 16 -15.87 -26.21 -0.13
C PHE A 16 -15.19 -27.47 -0.71
N THR A 17 -15.99 -28.52 -0.87
CA THR A 17 -15.55 -29.83 -1.35
C THR A 17 -15.17 -29.83 -2.84
N GLU A 18 -14.49 -30.89 -3.30
CA GLU A 18 -14.25 -31.12 -4.73
C GLU A 18 -15.53 -31.08 -5.58
N HIS A 19 -16.63 -31.61 -5.05
CA HIS A 19 -17.93 -31.60 -5.72
C HIS A 19 -18.51 -30.18 -5.80
N SER A 20 -18.40 -29.41 -4.71
CA SER A 20 -18.82 -28.00 -4.68
C SER A 20 -18.07 -27.17 -5.72
N MET A 21 -16.76 -27.40 -5.87
CA MET A 21 -15.95 -26.72 -6.88
C MET A 21 -16.30 -27.13 -8.31
N LYS A 22 -16.49 -28.43 -8.60
CA LYS A 22 -16.96 -28.87 -9.92
C LYS A 22 -18.29 -28.24 -10.30
N ASN A 23 -19.18 -28.02 -9.33
CA ASN A 23 -20.44 -27.32 -9.57
C ASN A 23 -20.22 -25.83 -9.89
N LEU A 24 -19.24 -25.17 -9.28
CA LEU A 24 -18.87 -23.78 -9.62
C LEU A 24 -18.29 -23.71 -11.03
N GLU A 25 -17.32 -24.57 -11.36
CA GLU A 25 -16.67 -24.60 -12.69
C GLU A 25 -17.66 -24.91 -13.82
N SER A 26 -18.63 -25.78 -13.57
CA SER A 26 -19.67 -26.12 -14.55
C SER A 26 -20.82 -25.11 -14.59
N GLY A 27 -20.80 -24.08 -13.73
CA GLY A 27 -21.89 -23.10 -13.61
C GLY A 27 -23.17 -23.64 -12.99
N ARG A 28 -23.18 -24.87 -12.46
CA ARG A 28 -24.34 -25.44 -11.72
C ARG A 28 -24.56 -24.75 -10.38
N LYS A 29 -23.48 -24.33 -9.72
CA LYS A 29 -23.49 -23.44 -8.57
C LYS A 29 -23.10 -22.06 -9.09
N THR A 30 -24.00 -21.09 -9.00
CA THR A 30 -23.80 -19.72 -9.53
C THR A 30 -23.56 -18.69 -8.42
N SER A 31 -23.59 -19.11 -7.16
CA SER A 31 -23.35 -18.25 -6.01
C SER A 31 -22.17 -18.76 -5.18
N VAL A 32 -21.40 -17.82 -4.65
CA VAL A 32 -20.26 -18.04 -3.77
C VAL A 32 -20.29 -16.94 -2.72
N THR A 33 -19.96 -17.26 -1.46
CA THR A 33 -19.88 -16.22 -0.43
C THR A 33 -18.61 -15.39 -0.63
N VAL A 34 -18.55 -14.18 -0.03
CA VAL A 34 -17.30 -13.39 -0.04
C VAL A 34 -16.17 -14.14 0.69
N ALA A 35 -16.50 -14.89 1.76
CA ALA A 35 -15.54 -15.70 2.49
C ALA A 35 -14.98 -16.84 1.63
N ASP A 36 -15.86 -17.59 0.95
CA ASP A 36 -15.48 -18.62 -0.04
C ASP A 36 -14.52 -18.05 -1.09
N PHE A 37 -14.85 -16.87 -1.61
CA PHE A 37 -14.09 -16.21 -2.67
C PHE A 37 -12.67 -15.80 -2.24
N VAL A 38 -12.52 -15.15 -1.08
CA VAL A 38 -11.19 -14.73 -0.61
C VAL A 38 -10.33 -15.91 -0.16
N VAL A 39 -10.92 -16.94 0.44
CA VAL A 39 -10.20 -18.18 0.78
C VAL A 39 -9.74 -18.90 -0.46
N LEU A 40 -10.58 -18.97 -1.50
CA LEU A 40 -10.19 -19.58 -2.77
C LEU A 40 -9.00 -18.85 -3.39
N ALA A 41 -9.01 -17.51 -3.39
CA ALA A 41 -7.88 -16.71 -3.87
C ALA A 41 -6.59 -16.99 -3.10
N ASP A 42 -6.66 -17.07 -1.77
CA ASP A 42 -5.52 -17.38 -0.92
C ASP A 42 -4.97 -18.79 -1.13
N VAL A 43 -5.84 -19.80 -1.27
CA VAL A 43 -5.44 -21.19 -1.59
C VAL A 43 -4.79 -21.29 -2.96
N LEU A 44 -5.29 -20.52 -3.94
CA LEU A 44 -4.72 -20.48 -5.30
C LEU A 44 -3.45 -19.62 -5.39
N GLY A 45 -3.12 -18.85 -4.35
CA GLY A 45 -1.97 -17.95 -4.36
C GLY A 45 -2.11 -16.80 -5.36
N VAL A 46 -3.34 -16.35 -5.62
CA VAL A 46 -3.63 -15.26 -6.57
C VAL A 46 -4.30 -14.06 -5.86
N PRO A 47 -4.13 -12.83 -6.37
CA PRO A 47 -4.90 -11.70 -5.88
C PRO A 47 -6.41 -11.96 -6.07
N PRO A 48 -7.28 -11.69 -5.08
CA PRO A 48 -8.72 -11.95 -5.22
C PRO A 48 -9.33 -11.29 -6.47
N VAL A 49 -8.90 -10.07 -6.80
CA VAL A 49 -9.36 -9.33 -8.00
C VAL A 49 -9.14 -10.09 -9.31
N ALA A 50 -8.12 -10.96 -9.39
CA ALA A 50 -7.82 -11.77 -10.57
C ALA A 50 -8.82 -12.92 -10.79
N LEU A 51 -9.58 -13.31 -9.75
CA LEU A 51 -10.67 -14.27 -9.89
C LEU A 51 -11.94 -13.64 -10.47
N LEU A 52 -12.11 -12.31 -10.37
CA LEU A 52 -13.27 -11.59 -10.91
C LEU A 52 -13.02 -11.07 -12.33
N PHE A 53 -11.79 -10.62 -12.59
CA PHE A 53 -11.45 -9.94 -13.83
C PHE A 53 -10.34 -10.72 -14.56
N PRO A 54 -10.63 -11.28 -15.76
CA PRO A 54 -9.70 -12.10 -16.52
C PRO A 54 -8.64 -11.26 -17.24
N LEU A 55 -7.82 -10.53 -16.48
CA LEU A 55 -6.74 -9.69 -17.00
C LEU A 55 -5.79 -10.51 -17.88
N GLY A 56 -5.57 -10.06 -19.11
CA GLY A 56 -4.69 -10.72 -20.09
C GLY A 56 -5.32 -11.92 -20.82
N ALA A 57 -6.47 -12.42 -20.37
CA ALA A 57 -7.21 -13.50 -21.04
C ALA A 57 -8.41 -12.98 -21.84
N SER A 58 -9.07 -11.91 -21.38
CA SER A 58 -10.13 -11.22 -22.12
C SER A 58 -9.89 -9.72 -22.19
N ALA A 59 -10.17 -9.12 -23.35
CA ALA A 59 -10.07 -7.68 -23.54
C ALA A 59 -11.20 -6.91 -22.82
N THR A 60 -12.38 -7.51 -22.72
CA THR A 60 -13.56 -6.96 -22.05
C THR A 60 -14.14 -7.92 -21.02
N VAL A 61 -14.92 -7.36 -20.09
CA VAL A 61 -15.63 -8.12 -19.05
C VAL A 61 -16.95 -7.41 -18.71
N GLU A 62 -17.97 -8.20 -18.41
CA GLU A 62 -19.24 -7.71 -17.87
C GLU A 62 -19.06 -7.35 -16.39
N VAL A 63 -18.93 -6.06 -16.09
CA VAL A 63 -18.68 -5.58 -14.71
C VAL A 63 -19.97 -5.45 -13.89
N LEU A 64 -21.10 -5.26 -14.58
CA LEU A 64 -22.47 -5.26 -14.05
C LEU A 64 -23.40 -5.86 -15.10
N PRO A 65 -24.60 -6.36 -14.74
CA PRO A 65 -25.54 -6.93 -15.70
C PRO A 65 -25.79 -6.03 -16.93
N GLY A 66 -25.47 -6.54 -18.11
CA GLY A 66 -25.58 -5.85 -19.40
C GLY A 66 -24.50 -4.80 -19.68
N ARG A 67 -23.48 -4.66 -18.83
CA ARG A 67 -22.44 -3.63 -18.94
C ARG A 67 -21.07 -4.24 -19.14
N GLU A 68 -20.67 -4.37 -20.40
CA GLU A 68 -19.31 -4.71 -20.79
C GLU A 68 -18.40 -3.47 -20.81
N VAL A 69 -17.21 -3.61 -20.25
CA VAL A 69 -16.14 -2.58 -20.26
C VAL A 69 -14.79 -3.25 -20.53
N PRO A 70 -13.75 -2.50 -20.92
CA PRO A 70 -12.39 -3.02 -20.96
C PRO A 70 -11.99 -3.63 -19.61
N THR A 71 -11.37 -4.81 -19.61
CA THR A 71 -11.04 -5.54 -18.38
C THR A 71 -10.17 -4.71 -17.43
N TRP A 72 -9.24 -3.91 -17.97
CA TRP A 72 -8.41 -3.01 -17.18
C TRP A 72 -9.23 -1.91 -16.49
N GLU A 73 -10.23 -1.36 -17.17
CA GLU A 73 -11.13 -0.36 -16.61
C GLU A 73 -12.01 -0.96 -15.51
N ALA A 74 -12.48 -2.20 -15.67
CA ALA A 74 -13.23 -2.91 -14.63
C ALA A 74 -12.40 -3.08 -13.35
N VAL A 75 -11.11 -3.45 -13.48
CA VAL A 75 -10.19 -3.56 -12.35
C VAL A 75 -9.97 -2.20 -11.70
N ALA A 76 -9.67 -1.17 -12.48
CA ALA A 76 -9.48 0.19 -11.96
C ALA A 76 -10.74 0.71 -11.26
N TRP A 77 -11.93 0.44 -11.78
CA TRP A 77 -13.18 0.78 -11.09
C TRP A 77 -13.32 0.01 -9.77
N PHE A 78 -13.08 -1.30 -9.76
CA PHE A 78 -13.24 -2.15 -8.59
C PHE A 78 -12.27 -1.80 -7.46
N THR A 79 -11.02 -1.45 -7.80
CA THR A 79 -10.02 -1.02 -6.81
C THR A 79 -10.14 0.45 -6.44
N GLY A 80 -11.05 1.21 -7.07
CA GLY A 80 -11.16 2.64 -6.88
C GLY A 80 -9.88 3.34 -7.34
N GLU A 81 -9.41 3.05 -8.54
CA GLU A 81 -8.30 3.67 -9.27
C GLU A 81 -8.75 4.29 -10.60
N LEU A 82 -10.05 4.20 -10.92
CA LEU A 82 -10.59 4.88 -12.09
C LEU A 82 -10.26 6.39 -12.01
N PRO A 83 -9.71 7.00 -13.07
CA PRO A 83 -9.41 8.42 -13.09
C PRO A 83 -10.67 9.27 -12.87
N MET A 84 -10.50 10.39 -12.17
CA MET A 84 -11.56 11.36 -11.92
C MET A 84 -11.09 12.73 -12.41
N GLU A 85 -12.00 13.50 -13.02
CA GLU A 85 -11.71 14.87 -13.44
C GLU A 85 -11.58 15.81 -12.24
N GLU A 86 -12.34 15.54 -11.19
CA GLU A 86 -12.34 16.29 -9.93
C GLU A 86 -11.90 15.37 -8.77
N PRO A 87 -11.28 15.93 -7.72
CA PRO A 87 -10.99 15.19 -6.50
C PRO A 87 -12.24 14.53 -5.93
N ALA A 88 -12.07 13.37 -5.30
CA ALA A 88 -13.15 12.72 -4.59
C ALA A 88 -13.68 13.64 -3.47
N PRO A 89 -15.02 13.69 -3.25
CA PRO A 89 -15.59 14.50 -2.19
C PRO A 89 -14.99 14.15 -0.82
N GLU A 90 -14.66 15.15 -0.01
CA GLU A 90 -14.09 14.95 1.31
C GLU A 90 -15.01 14.08 2.18
N GLY A 91 -14.43 13.07 2.84
CA GLY A 91 -15.15 12.11 3.67
C GLY A 91 -15.80 10.95 2.90
N SER A 92 -15.70 10.93 1.56
CA SER A 92 -16.18 9.80 0.76
C SER A 92 -15.26 8.57 0.90
N ALA A 93 -15.78 7.39 0.58
CA ALA A 93 -14.97 6.17 0.56
C ALA A 93 -13.79 6.26 -0.42
N ARG A 94 -13.96 6.97 -1.54
CA ARG A 94 -12.89 7.17 -2.52
C ARG A 94 -11.82 8.11 -2.00
N ASP A 95 -12.21 9.21 -1.37
CA ASP A 95 -11.28 10.14 -0.73
C ASP A 95 -10.46 9.46 0.39
N ALA A 96 -11.09 8.57 1.16
CA ALA A 96 -10.35 7.73 2.10
C ALA A 96 -9.32 6.83 1.39
N LEU A 97 -9.71 6.09 0.34
CA LEU A 97 -8.76 5.25 -0.42
C LEU A 97 -7.58 6.06 -0.97
N ASP A 98 -7.85 7.22 -1.57
CA ASP A 98 -6.82 8.10 -2.12
C ASP A 98 -5.88 8.59 -1.02
N ALA A 99 -6.40 8.89 0.18
CA ALA A 99 -5.56 9.27 1.32
C ALA A 99 -4.58 8.16 1.75
N PHE A 100 -5.02 6.90 1.76
CA PHE A 100 -4.14 5.77 2.06
C PHE A 100 -3.09 5.52 0.97
N ARG A 101 -3.42 5.76 -0.31
CA ARG A 101 -2.46 5.63 -1.41
C ARG A 101 -1.36 6.68 -1.32
N VAL A 102 -1.74 7.96 -1.18
CA VAL A 102 -0.78 9.05 -1.02
C VAL A 102 0.08 8.84 0.22
N HIS A 103 -0.51 8.35 1.32
CA HIS A 103 0.28 7.97 2.50
C HIS A 103 1.33 6.90 2.19
N GLY A 104 0.98 5.87 1.42
CA GLY A 104 1.92 4.83 0.98
C GLY A 104 3.06 5.36 0.10
N ASP A 105 2.75 6.29 -0.80
CA ASP A 105 3.76 6.95 -1.64
C ASP A 105 4.74 7.78 -0.81
N LEU A 106 4.22 8.55 0.16
CA LEU A 106 5.04 9.34 1.09
C LEU A 106 5.91 8.46 1.98
N VAL A 107 5.42 7.30 2.44
CA VAL A 107 6.23 6.33 3.19
C VAL A 107 7.36 5.81 2.30
N THR A 108 7.08 5.49 1.04
CA THR A 108 8.09 5.00 0.10
C THR A 108 9.16 6.05 -0.20
N ALA A 109 8.76 7.30 -0.39
CA ALA A 109 9.67 8.43 -0.58
C ALA A 109 10.57 8.62 0.65
N ALA A 110 9.99 8.76 1.83
CA ALA A 110 10.72 8.96 3.09
C ALA A 110 11.67 7.79 3.41
N LEU A 111 11.27 6.54 3.15
CA LEU A 111 12.17 5.38 3.31
C LEU A 111 13.39 5.49 2.39
N SER A 112 13.15 5.85 1.13
CA SER A 112 14.18 5.91 0.09
C SER A 112 15.20 7.02 0.39
N SER A 113 14.73 8.22 0.74
CA SER A 113 15.59 9.35 1.08
C SER A 113 16.34 9.11 2.39
N TYR A 114 15.69 8.56 3.42
CA TYR A 114 16.34 8.24 4.69
C TYR A 114 17.44 7.18 4.54
N ALA A 115 17.16 6.09 3.80
CA ALA A 115 18.15 5.05 3.55
C ALA A 115 19.39 5.60 2.82
N LEU A 116 19.16 6.45 1.81
CA LEU A 116 20.24 7.09 1.05
C LEU A 116 21.05 8.05 1.93
N ALA A 117 20.41 8.92 2.72
CA ALA A 117 21.07 9.84 3.63
C ALA A 117 21.98 9.09 4.61
N ARG A 118 21.46 8.03 5.23
CA ARG A 118 22.22 7.18 6.15
C ARG A 118 23.43 6.51 5.48
N GLU A 119 23.27 6.01 4.26
CA GLU A 119 24.38 5.43 3.49
C GLU A 119 25.47 6.48 3.22
N ARG A 120 25.07 7.68 2.77
CA ARG A 120 26.01 8.78 2.46
C ARG A 120 26.75 9.24 3.70
N ARG A 121 26.05 9.39 4.84
CA ARG A 121 26.67 9.73 6.13
C ARG A 121 27.67 8.69 6.58
N ARG A 122 27.35 7.40 6.43
CA ARG A 122 28.25 6.29 6.76
C ARG A 122 29.50 6.27 5.86
N ALA A 123 29.32 6.49 4.56
CA ALA A 123 30.44 6.55 3.62
C ALA A 123 31.38 7.73 3.96
N ALA A 124 30.81 8.89 4.31
CA ALA A 124 31.58 10.05 4.75
C ALA A 124 32.34 9.79 6.06
N SER A 125 31.68 9.18 7.06
CA SER A 125 32.28 8.96 8.39
C SER A 125 33.41 7.93 8.41
N THR A 126 33.36 6.96 7.49
CA THR A 126 34.37 5.89 7.36
C THR A 126 35.55 6.27 6.45
N THR A 127 35.49 7.42 5.76
CA THR A 127 36.56 7.89 4.89
C THR A 127 37.75 8.42 5.70
N LEU A 128 38.94 7.85 5.47
CA LEU A 128 40.16 8.22 6.20
C LEU A 128 40.80 9.52 5.70
N ASP A 129 40.74 9.77 4.39
CA ASP A 129 41.27 11.00 3.80
C ASP A 129 40.46 12.20 4.28
N ARG A 130 41.11 13.14 4.98
CA ARG A 130 40.45 14.28 5.63
C ARG A 130 39.77 15.22 4.64
N ALA A 131 40.41 15.51 3.50
CA ALA A 131 39.87 16.43 2.50
C ALA A 131 38.66 15.81 1.81
N ARG A 132 38.78 14.55 1.40
CA ARG A 132 37.67 13.78 0.81
C ARG A 132 36.52 13.59 1.80
N ARG A 133 36.82 13.31 3.07
CA ARG A 133 35.82 13.19 4.14
C ARG A 133 35.02 14.48 4.29
N ALA A 134 35.67 15.64 4.30
CA ALA A 134 34.98 16.93 4.41
C ALA A 134 33.97 17.12 3.26
N THR A 135 34.38 16.88 2.01
CA THR A 135 33.48 16.96 0.85
C THR A 135 32.33 15.95 0.91
N LEU A 136 32.58 14.72 1.40
CA LEU A 136 31.53 13.71 1.52
C LEU A 136 30.53 14.03 2.65
N LEU A 137 30.98 14.67 3.73
CA LEU A 137 30.10 15.13 4.81
C LEU A 137 29.17 16.23 4.31
N GLU A 138 29.69 17.25 3.63
CA GLU A 138 28.89 18.33 3.05
C GLU A 138 27.80 17.77 2.09
N ARG A 139 28.16 16.76 1.28
CA ARG A 139 27.17 16.07 0.43
C ARG A 139 26.15 15.26 1.24
N ALA A 140 26.60 14.57 2.30
CA ALA A 140 25.70 13.80 3.15
C ALA A 140 24.68 14.71 3.85
N ASP A 141 25.10 15.89 4.30
CA ASP A 141 24.23 16.87 4.94
C ASP A 141 23.06 17.28 4.01
N GLY A 142 23.30 17.46 2.71
CA GLY A 142 22.23 17.74 1.74
C GLY A 142 21.24 16.57 1.54
N TYR A 143 21.69 15.31 1.63
CA TYR A 143 20.78 14.17 1.62
C TYR A 143 20.00 14.04 2.94
N GLU A 144 20.61 14.39 4.07
CA GLU A 144 19.95 14.42 5.37
C GLU A 144 18.86 15.50 5.42
N GLU A 145 19.10 16.68 4.83
CA GLU A 145 18.09 17.73 4.66
C GLU A 145 16.90 17.24 3.82
N HIS A 146 17.16 16.64 2.66
CA HIS A 146 16.09 16.08 1.84
C HIS A 146 15.29 14.97 2.56
N ALA A 147 15.97 14.07 3.27
CA ALA A 147 15.30 13.04 4.07
C ALA A 147 14.48 13.64 5.23
N PHE A 148 14.90 14.76 5.80
CA PHE A 148 14.15 15.48 6.82
C PHE A 148 12.88 16.10 6.23
N GLU A 149 12.95 16.70 5.04
CA GLU A 149 11.79 17.27 4.35
C GLU A 149 10.72 16.20 4.07
N ASP A 150 11.10 15.06 3.48
CA ASP A 150 10.17 13.95 3.22
C ASP A 150 9.54 13.41 4.52
N ALA A 151 10.33 13.32 5.60
CA ALA A 151 9.84 12.88 6.90
C ALA A 151 8.83 13.87 7.50
N GLN A 152 9.06 15.18 7.35
CA GLN A 152 8.14 16.23 7.80
C GLN A 152 6.85 16.26 6.97
N GLU A 153 6.95 16.05 5.66
CA GLU A 153 5.78 15.92 4.78
C GLU A 153 4.92 14.72 5.22
N LEU A 154 5.55 13.56 5.40
CA LEU A 154 4.87 12.35 5.88
C LEU A 154 4.21 12.57 7.25
N ARG A 155 4.89 13.23 8.20
CA ARG A 155 4.32 13.56 9.51
C ARG A 155 3.08 14.43 9.38
N THR A 156 3.19 15.51 8.62
CA THR A 156 2.10 16.47 8.40
C THR A 156 0.91 15.79 7.72
N TYR A 157 1.17 14.93 6.74
CA TYR A 157 0.12 14.16 6.06
C TYR A 157 -0.60 13.21 7.01
N ARG A 158 0.16 12.46 7.83
CA ARG A 158 -0.42 11.54 8.83
C ARG A 158 -1.26 12.28 9.86
N GLU A 159 -0.86 13.49 10.26
CA GLU A 159 -1.66 14.30 11.18
C GLU A 159 -2.97 14.76 10.55
N ARG A 160 -2.96 15.20 9.29
CA ARG A 160 -4.19 15.51 8.54
C ARG A 160 -5.12 14.30 8.41
N MET A 161 -4.57 13.11 8.18
CA MET A 161 -5.38 11.87 8.18
C MET A 161 -6.10 11.66 9.53
N ARG A 162 -5.40 11.84 10.65
CA ARG A 162 -6.00 11.71 12.00
C ARG A 162 -7.06 12.76 12.28
N GLN A 163 -6.83 14.01 11.87
CA GLN A 163 -7.81 15.10 12.00
C GLN A 163 -9.11 14.80 11.25
N ARG A 164 -9.03 14.02 10.15
CA ARG A 164 -10.17 13.52 9.38
C ARG A 164 -10.76 12.21 9.93
N GLY A 165 -10.30 11.73 11.09
CA GLY A 165 -10.78 10.50 11.73
C GLY A 165 -10.25 9.21 11.09
N LEU A 166 -9.28 9.29 10.18
CA LEU A 166 -8.63 8.12 9.60
C LEU A 166 -7.55 7.59 10.55
N THR A 167 -7.28 6.29 10.48
CA THR A 167 -6.18 5.65 11.22
C THR A 167 -5.06 5.29 10.24
N PRO A 168 -3.98 6.08 10.14
CA PRO A 168 -2.87 5.78 9.26
C PRO A 168 -2.22 4.44 9.60
N PRO A 169 -1.75 3.67 8.61
CA PRO A 169 -0.97 2.44 8.84
C PRO A 169 0.26 2.68 9.73
N PRO A 170 0.75 1.65 10.43
CA PRO A 170 2.01 1.74 11.17
C PRO A 170 3.17 2.06 10.21
N LEU A 171 4.19 2.75 10.73
CA LEU A 171 5.40 3.02 9.98
C LEU A 171 6.41 1.88 10.18
N PRO A 172 7.26 1.60 9.18
CA PRO A 172 8.45 0.77 9.37
C PRO A 172 9.37 1.33 10.46
N ASP A 173 10.17 0.46 11.08
CA ASP A 173 11.04 0.81 12.20
C ASP A 173 12.02 1.94 11.85
N GLU A 174 12.51 1.98 10.61
CA GLU A 174 13.40 3.02 10.10
C GLU A 174 12.78 4.43 10.17
N LEU A 175 11.44 4.53 10.10
CA LEU A 175 10.69 5.78 10.15
C LEU A 175 9.91 5.96 11.45
N ALA A 176 10.16 5.16 12.49
CA ALA A 176 9.43 5.23 13.76
C ALA A 176 9.49 6.64 14.39
N PHE A 177 10.58 7.38 14.17
CA PHE A 177 10.78 8.75 14.66
C PHE A 177 9.76 9.76 14.11
N VAL A 178 9.19 9.52 12.92
CA VAL A 178 8.18 10.39 12.30
C VAL A 178 6.90 10.44 13.15
N GLY A 179 6.60 9.36 13.87
CA GLY A 179 5.44 9.25 14.77
C GLY A 179 5.65 9.84 16.16
N LEU A 180 6.89 10.19 16.53
CA LEU A 180 7.18 10.83 17.81
C LEU A 180 6.87 12.33 17.74
N PRO A 181 6.35 12.94 18.83
CA PRO A 181 6.24 14.39 18.91
C PRO A 181 7.63 15.02 18.77
N ASP A 182 7.72 16.20 18.17
CA ASP A 182 8.96 16.97 18.18
C ASP A 182 9.38 17.19 19.64
N ALA A 183 10.64 16.85 19.95
CA ALA A 183 11.20 17.24 21.23
C ALA A 183 11.09 18.76 21.34
N PRO A 184 10.67 19.31 22.50
CA PRO A 184 10.69 20.75 22.69
C PRO A 184 12.10 21.24 22.38
N SER A 185 12.22 22.20 21.46
CA SER A 185 13.51 22.82 21.19
C SER A 185 14.00 23.46 22.48
N ASP A 186 15.14 23.01 23.00
CA ASP A 186 15.86 23.63 24.12
C ASP A 186 16.35 25.04 23.73
N THR A 187 15.43 25.97 23.47
CA THR A 187 15.71 27.37 23.08
C THR A 187 14.98 28.39 23.97
N GLU A 188 14.51 27.99 25.15
CA GLU A 188 13.99 28.91 26.17
C GLU A 188 14.66 28.64 27.52
N GLU A 189 15.95 29.00 27.65
CA GLU A 189 16.56 29.34 28.94
C GLU A 189 17.89 30.07 28.67
N ASN A 190 17.79 31.36 28.30
CA ASN A 190 18.76 32.40 28.60
C ASN A 190 18.22 33.77 28.15
N GLU A 191 17.38 34.37 28.99
CA GLU A 191 17.41 35.81 29.31
C GLU A 191 16.67 36.12 30.62
#